data_AF-A0A1V6BEU9-F1
#
_entry.id   AF-A0A1V6BEU9-F1
#
_cell.length_a   1.000
_cell.length_b   1.000
_cell.length_c   1.000
_cell.angle_alpha   90.00
_cell.angle_beta   90.00
_cell.angle_gamma   90.00
#
_symmetry.space_group_name_H-M   'P 1'
#
loop_
_entity.id
_entity.type
_entity.pdbx_description
1 polymer ?
#
loop_
_entity_poly.entity_id
_entity_poly.type
_entity_poly.pdbx_seq_one_letter_code
_entity_poly.pdbx_strand_id
1 'polypeptide(L)'
;MKKQIIVVAGCLVALLSTVILSCKKDRVPQDDYKDMDSFYSNHEEEEQEYTIDSTGNCPLVCKKGTKICVGADMFEFTGGGTVTYPFQLKVIELYSIKDMILRRIPSVASGNVLETSAEVRVRPFKNGTEVFLKSGRKYWLETAALPSTNNSMQSYYGYDSNGSNNWTSNISDFIPGFTDTLSSVVASSTYYTTTPATTGWFSPAKIFPATNTSLTLTVPGTNTQNIQVYVSFANFKGVMRIENLTTTSLPLGESVTLIAFGQKQNNDFVMDQQTFTVSANQQIPLNMQVVTENDILNALAAL
;
A
#
# COMPACT_ATOMS: atom_id res chain seq x y z
N MET A 1 41.59 67.89 63.18
CA MET A 1 41.56 67.40 61.78
C MET A 1 42.38 66.13 61.69
N LYS A 2 41.88 65.17 60.90
CA LYS A 2 42.34 63.78 60.68
C LYS A 2 42.00 62.77 61.78
N LYS A 3 40.95 62.01 61.45
CA LYS A 3 40.33 60.86 62.12
C LYS A 3 41.25 59.65 62.11
N GLN A 4 41.22 58.84 63.17
CA GLN A 4 41.35 57.39 63.05
C GLN A 4 40.24 56.70 63.86
N ILE A 5 39.74 55.64 63.24
CA ILE A 5 38.54 54.85 63.52
C ILE A 5 38.97 53.65 64.36
N ILE A 6 38.15 53.22 65.33
CA ILE A 6 37.86 51.80 65.66
C ILE A 6 36.51 51.82 66.41
N VAL A 7 35.47 51.22 65.82
CA VAL A 7 34.27 50.76 66.55
C VAL A 7 33.89 49.38 66.02
N VAL A 8 33.49 48.56 66.98
CA VAL A 8 33.24 47.12 67.07
C VAL A 8 31.93 46.66 66.38
N ALA A 9 31.79 45.33 66.24
CA ALA A 9 30.54 44.53 66.08
C ALA A 9 30.05 44.32 64.64
N GLY A 10 29.54 43.16 64.22
CA GLY A 10 29.11 41.96 64.94
C GLY A 10 28.62 40.91 63.93
N CYS A 11 28.48 39.67 64.40
CA CYS A 11 28.08 38.47 63.65
C CYS A 11 26.82 38.65 62.79
N LEU A 12 26.85 38.14 61.55
CA LEU A 12 25.65 37.76 60.80
C LEU A 12 25.88 36.41 60.11
N VAL A 13 25.21 35.38 60.62
CA VAL A 13 25.15 34.05 60.01
C VAL A 13 24.13 34.12 58.86
N ALA A 14 24.58 33.95 57.62
CA ALA A 14 23.71 33.85 56.46
C ALA A 14 23.24 32.40 56.29
N LEU A 15 21.96 32.13 56.60
CA LEU A 15 21.26 30.93 56.14
C LEU A 15 20.98 31.07 54.64
N LEU A 16 21.67 30.29 53.81
CA LEU A 16 21.32 30.08 52.41
C LEU A 16 20.17 29.05 52.33
N SER A 17 18.93 29.54 52.23
CA SER A 17 17.77 28.73 51.89
C SER A 17 17.80 28.43 50.38
N THR A 18 18.18 27.21 50.00
CA THR A 18 18.08 26.72 48.63
C THR A 18 16.61 26.61 48.23
N VAL A 19 16.13 27.56 47.43
CA VAL A 19 14.84 27.46 46.74
C VAL A 19 15.01 26.48 45.59
N ILE A 20 14.61 25.22 45.80
CA ILE A 20 14.48 24.23 44.74
C ILE A 20 13.19 24.56 43.98
N LEU A 21 13.28 25.44 42.98
CA LEU A 21 12.19 25.63 42.03
C LEU A 21 11.98 24.31 41.28
N SER A 22 10.88 23.65 41.62
CA SER A 22 10.30 22.54 40.88
C SER A 22 9.95 23.02 39.47
N CYS A 23 10.90 22.89 38.54
CA CYS A 23 10.62 22.89 37.12
C CYS A 23 9.76 21.66 36.85
N LYS A 24 8.44 21.84 36.80
CA LYS A 24 7.59 20.95 36.02
C LYS A 24 8.15 20.99 34.60
N LYS A 25 8.88 19.94 34.19
CA LYS A 25 9.11 19.69 32.78
C LYS A 25 7.73 19.62 32.16
N ASP A 26 7.37 20.63 31.38
CA ASP A 26 6.31 20.52 30.40
C ASP A 26 6.63 19.25 29.59
N ARG A 27 5.86 18.19 29.83
CA ARG A 27 5.93 17.01 28.97
C ARG A 27 5.43 17.50 27.63
N VAL A 28 6.36 17.69 26.69
CA VAL A 28 6.01 17.74 25.27
C VAL A 28 5.09 16.55 25.03
N PRO A 29 3.87 16.73 24.48
CA PRO A 29 2.99 15.62 24.16
C PRO A 29 3.82 14.63 23.35
N GLN A 30 4.07 13.47 23.92
CA GLN A 30 4.72 12.40 23.21
C GLN A 30 3.69 11.86 22.24
N ASP A 31 4.02 11.84 20.96
CA ASP A 31 3.17 11.26 19.94
C ASP A 31 2.81 9.82 20.32
N ASP A 32 1.56 9.39 20.13
CA ASP A 32 1.17 8.04 20.55
C ASP A 32 1.64 6.98 19.54
N TYR A 33 1.57 7.28 18.25
CA TYR A 33 1.90 6.35 17.16
C TYR A 33 3.10 6.82 16.35
N LYS A 34 3.97 5.88 15.96
CA LYS A 34 5.07 6.11 15.02
C LYS A 34 4.73 5.53 13.64
N ASP A 35 5.51 5.96 12.65
CA ASP A 35 5.42 5.45 11.29
C ASP A 35 5.63 3.92 11.20
N MET A 36 5.02 3.31 10.18
CA MET A 36 4.95 1.86 9.99
C MET A 36 5.85 1.36 8.85
N ASP A 37 6.71 2.19 8.26
CA ASP A 37 7.45 1.83 7.04
C ASP A 37 8.33 0.60 7.21
N SER A 38 9.01 0.47 8.35
CA SER A 38 9.83 -0.71 8.65
C SER A 38 9.01 -2.00 8.76
N PHE A 39 7.78 -1.93 9.29
CA PHE A 39 6.91 -3.10 9.37
C PHE A 39 6.62 -3.60 7.95
N TYR A 40 6.19 -2.70 7.06
CA TYR A 40 5.88 -3.12 5.70
C TYR A 40 7.12 -3.56 4.91
N SER A 41 8.25 -2.86 5.01
CA SER A 41 9.48 -3.26 4.28
C SER A 41 9.97 -4.65 4.66
N ASN A 42 9.68 -5.09 5.88
CA ASN A 42 10.06 -6.40 6.39
C ASN A 42 9.11 -7.53 5.97
N HIS A 43 7.88 -7.21 5.53
CA HIS A 43 6.83 -8.19 5.28
C HIS A 43 6.22 -8.14 3.88
N GLU A 44 6.54 -7.12 3.08
CA GLU A 44 6.05 -6.99 1.72
C GLU A 44 6.58 -8.11 0.80
N GLU A 45 5.80 -8.43 -0.23
CA GLU A 45 6.20 -9.41 -1.22
C GLU A 45 7.46 -8.95 -1.99
N GLU A 46 8.48 -9.81 -1.95
CA GLU A 46 9.76 -9.56 -2.60
C GLU A 46 9.64 -9.53 -4.13
N GLU A 47 10.41 -8.64 -4.75
CA GLU A 47 10.54 -8.58 -6.20
C GLU A 47 11.37 -9.77 -6.71
N GLN A 48 10.80 -10.54 -7.64
CA GLN A 48 11.43 -11.67 -8.28
C GLN A 48 12.23 -11.20 -9.49
N GLU A 49 13.44 -11.71 -9.70
CA GLU A 49 14.27 -11.34 -10.84
C GLU A 49 14.58 -12.55 -11.73
N TYR A 50 14.36 -12.39 -13.03
CA TYR A 50 14.58 -13.40 -14.05
C TYR A 50 15.50 -12.86 -15.15
N THR A 51 16.51 -13.64 -15.55
CA THR A 51 17.32 -13.32 -16.74
C THR A 51 16.68 -13.95 -17.96
N ILE A 52 16.35 -13.13 -18.96
CA ILE A 52 15.86 -13.57 -20.26
C ILE A 52 17.00 -13.40 -21.27
N ASP A 53 17.56 -14.50 -21.75
CA ASP A 53 18.80 -14.54 -22.55
C ASP A 53 18.60 -14.83 -24.04
N SER A 54 17.38 -15.23 -24.43
CA SER A 54 17.03 -15.63 -25.77
C SER A 54 15.51 -15.57 -25.94
N THR A 55 15.02 -15.86 -27.15
CA THR A 55 13.57 -16.04 -27.38
C THR A 55 13.01 -17.26 -26.65
N GLY A 56 13.87 -18.20 -26.23
CA GLY A 56 13.61 -19.26 -25.25
C GLY A 56 12.31 -20.06 -25.40
N ASN A 57 11.93 -20.75 -24.31
CA ASN A 57 10.63 -21.38 -24.18
C ASN A 57 9.69 -20.45 -23.42
N CYS A 58 8.58 -20.10 -24.07
CA CYS A 58 7.49 -19.34 -23.50
C CYS A 58 6.39 -20.29 -23.02
N PRO A 59 5.84 -20.15 -21.80
CA PRO A 59 6.00 -19.02 -20.89
C PRO A 59 7.05 -19.20 -19.79
N LEU A 60 7.56 -18.07 -19.27
CA LEU A 60 8.19 -18.01 -17.94
C LEU A 60 7.12 -18.28 -16.87
N VAL A 61 7.41 -19.11 -15.87
CA VAL A 61 6.53 -19.35 -14.71
C VAL A 61 7.12 -18.69 -13.46
N CYS A 62 6.39 -17.75 -12.87
CA CYS A 62 6.79 -17.01 -11.67
C CYS A 62 6.53 -17.82 -10.39
N LYS A 63 7.07 -17.37 -9.24
CA LYS A 63 7.02 -18.14 -7.98
C LYS A 63 5.59 -18.48 -7.52
N LYS A 64 4.61 -17.58 -7.69
CA LYS A 64 3.20 -17.84 -7.33
C LYS A 64 2.37 -18.39 -8.49
N GLY A 65 2.99 -18.69 -9.64
CA GLY A 65 2.37 -19.41 -10.75
C GLY A 65 1.86 -18.52 -11.88
N THR A 66 2.02 -17.20 -11.82
CA THR A 66 1.78 -16.33 -12.98
C THR A 66 2.69 -16.77 -14.12
N LYS A 67 2.16 -16.80 -15.35
CA LYS A 67 2.93 -17.13 -16.54
C LYS A 67 3.07 -15.90 -17.41
N ILE A 68 4.27 -15.64 -17.93
CA ILE A 68 4.57 -14.41 -18.69
C ILE A 68 5.35 -14.76 -19.97
N CYS A 69 4.99 -14.08 -21.05
CA CYS A 69 5.63 -14.21 -22.35
C CYS A 69 6.11 -12.87 -22.88
N VAL A 70 7.44 -12.68 -22.92
CA VAL A 70 8.10 -11.43 -23.32
C VAL A 70 9.33 -11.73 -24.17
N GLY A 71 9.69 -10.81 -25.07
CA GLY A 71 10.89 -10.87 -25.90
C GLY A 71 11.60 -9.51 -25.93
N ALA A 72 12.92 -9.51 -26.17
CA ALA A 72 13.71 -8.28 -26.16
C ALA A 72 13.23 -7.26 -27.23
N ASP A 73 12.72 -7.76 -28.37
CA ASP A 73 12.19 -6.94 -29.46
C ASP A 73 10.93 -6.15 -29.09
N MET A 74 10.26 -6.52 -28.00
CA MET A 74 9.07 -5.83 -27.48
C MET A 74 9.42 -4.54 -26.73
N PHE A 75 10.67 -4.38 -26.28
CA PHE A 75 11.06 -3.31 -25.36
C PHE A 75 11.98 -2.26 -26.00
N GLU A 76 11.92 -1.05 -25.47
CA GLU A 76 12.77 0.08 -25.84
C GLU A 76 13.20 0.91 -24.63
N PHE A 77 14.31 1.64 -24.78
CA PHE A 77 14.71 2.65 -23.81
C PHE A 77 13.83 3.91 -23.93
N THR A 78 13.79 4.71 -22.86
CA THR A 78 13.19 6.05 -22.91
C THR A 78 13.81 6.87 -24.04
N GLY A 79 12.97 7.47 -24.89
CA GLY A 79 13.42 8.26 -26.05
C GLY A 79 13.75 7.42 -27.30
N GLY A 80 13.50 6.10 -27.26
CA GLY A 80 13.75 5.18 -28.34
C GLY A 80 15.11 4.49 -28.23
N GLY A 81 15.20 3.27 -28.76
CA GLY A 81 16.42 2.46 -28.73
C GLY A 81 16.09 0.98 -28.62
N THR A 82 16.87 0.13 -29.28
CA THR A 82 16.59 -1.31 -29.29
C THR A 82 17.11 -1.98 -28.03
N VAL A 83 16.27 -2.78 -27.38
CA VAL A 83 16.68 -3.70 -26.32
C VAL A 83 17.10 -5.03 -26.96
N THR A 84 18.22 -5.57 -26.49
CA THR A 84 18.75 -6.87 -26.91
C THR A 84 18.88 -7.80 -25.72
N TYR A 85 18.99 -9.10 -25.99
CA TYR A 85 19.31 -10.08 -24.96
C TYR A 85 20.74 -9.89 -24.40
N PRO A 86 21.02 -10.39 -23.19
CA PRO A 86 20.02 -10.70 -22.17
C PRO A 86 19.42 -9.42 -21.58
N PHE A 87 18.20 -9.49 -21.06
CA PHE A 87 17.59 -8.45 -20.22
C PHE A 87 17.03 -9.10 -18.95
N GLN A 88 16.78 -8.29 -17.92
CA GLN A 88 16.20 -8.75 -16.65
C GLN A 88 14.70 -8.47 -16.66
N LEU A 89 13.88 -9.41 -16.21
CA LEU A 89 12.48 -9.21 -15.94
C LEU A 89 12.25 -9.25 -14.42
N LYS A 90 11.72 -8.17 -13.87
CA LYS A 90 11.35 -8.08 -12.47
C LYS A 90 9.85 -8.22 -12.30
N VAL A 91 9.42 -9.08 -11.38
CA VAL A 91 8.02 -9.46 -11.20
C VAL A 91 7.61 -9.44 -9.72
N ILE A 92 6.43 -8.88 -9.43
CA ILE A 92 5.76 -9.00 -8.12
C ILE A 92 4.37 -9.59 -8.34
N GLU A 93 3.95 -10.52 -7.48
CA GLU A 93 2.68 -11.23 -7.57
C GLU A 93 1.88 -11.08 -6.27
N LEU A 94 0.76 -10.34 -6.32
CA LEU A 94 -0.13 -10.13 -5.18
C LEU A 94 -1.47 -10.85 -5.46
N TYR A 95 -1.67 -12.01 -4.82
CA TYR A 95 -2.91 -12.80 -4.96
C TYR A 95 -3.79 -12.75 -3.71
N SER A 96 -3.21 -12.44 -2.55
CA SER A 96 -3.93 -12.33 -1.28
C SER A 96 -4.17 -10.87 -0.90
N ILE A 97 -5.20 -10.62 -0.10
CA ILE A 97 -5.47 -9.28 0.46
C ILE A 97 -4.31 -8.82 1.36
N LYS A 98 -3.71 -9.76 2.10
CA LYS A 98 -2.48 -9.53 2.87
C LYS A 98 -1.37 -8.93 2.00
N ASP A 99 -1.10 -9.53 0.84
CA ASP A 99 -0.01 -9.07 -0.04
C ASP A 99 -0.30 -7.66 -0.59
N MET A 100 -1.56 -7.38 -0.95
CA MET A 100 -2.02 -6.06 -1.40
C MET A 100 -1.83 -4.99 -0.30
N ILE A 101 -2.21 -5.31 0.93
CA ILE A 101 -2.00 -4.44 2.09
C ILE A 101 -0.51 -4.23 2.35
N LEU A 102 0.27 -5.30 2.40
CA LEU A 102 1.69 -5.22 2.76
C LEU A 102 2.52 -4.50 1.69
N ARG A 103 2.11 -4.58 0.41
CA ARG A 103 2.72 -3.80 -0.67
C ARG A 103 2.13 -2.39 -0.84
N ARG A 104 1.11 -2.04 -0.05
CA ARG A 104 0.36 -0.78 -0.11
C ARG A 104 -0.20 -0.50 -1.51
N ILE A 105 -0.73 -1.53 -2.17
CA ILE A 105 -1.43 -1.44 -3.44
C ILE A 105 -2.92 -1.72 -3.17
N PRO A 106 -3.70 -0.76 -2.67
CA PRO A 106 -5.14 -0.97 -2.51
C PRO A 106 -5.82 -1.04 -3.88
N SER A 107 -6.91 -1.81 -3.96
CA SER A 107 -7.67 -2.07 -5.18
C SER A 107 -8.74 -0.98 -5.38
N VAL A 108 -8.31 0.25 -5.64
CA VAL A 108 -9.19 1.43 -5.82
C VAL A 108 -8.91 2.14 -7.15
N ALA A 109 -9.96 2.51 -7.87
CA ALA A 109 -9.92 3.29 -9.11
C ALA A 109 -10.75 4.57 -8.98
N SER A 110 -10.07 5.73 -8.89
CA SER A 110 -10.71 7.05 -8.75
C SER A 110 -11.73 7.09 -7.60
N GLY A 111 -11.38 6.49 -6.46
CA GLY A 111 -12.23 6.37 -5.27
C GLY A 111 -13.14 5.14 -5.27
N ASN A 112 -13.46 4.54 -6.41
CA ASN A 112 -14.30 3.34 -6.47
C ASN A 112 -13.50 2.10 -6.12
N VAL A 113 -14.07 1.22 -5.31
CA VAL A 113 -13.48 -0.09 -5.02
C VAL A 113 -13.49 -0.97 -6.26
N LEU A 114 -12.41 -1.70 -6.48
CA LEU A 114 -12.30 -2.74 -7.49
C LEU A 114 -12.51 -4.13 -6.89
N GLU A 115 -13.27 -4.97 -7.60
CA GLU A 115 -13.11 -6.42 -7.50
C GLU A 115 -11.90 -6.81 -8.36
N THR A 116 -10.87 -7.37 -7.74
CA THR A 116 -9.61 -7.77 -8.38
C THR A 116 -9.43 -9.29 -8.30
N SER A 117 -8.77 -9.87 -9.30
CA SER A 117 -8.38 -11.28 -9.28
C SER A 117 -6.96 -11.49 -8.75
N ALA A 118 -6.05 -10.58 -9.12
CA ALA A 118 -4.65 -10.52 -8.74
C ALA A 118 -4.09 -9.16 -9.15
N GLU A 119 -3.00 -8.74 -8.54
CA GLU A 119 -2.25 -7.56 -8.94
C GLU A 119 -0.80 -7.99 -9.23
N VAL A 120 -0.39 -7.87 -10.49
CA VAL A 120 0.93 -8.32 -10.94
C VAL A 120 1.71 -7.13 -11.46
N ARG A 121 2.95 -6.96 -10.99
CA ARG A 121 3.88 -5.96 -11.53
C ARG A 121 4.88 -6.62 -12.45
N VAL A 122 5.05 -6.11 -13.66
CA VAL A 122 6.05 -6.61 -14.62
C VAL A 122 6.91 -5.45 -15.10
N ARG A 123 8.23 -5.53 -14.85
CA ARG A 123 9.19 -4.46 -15.20
C ARG A 123 10.45 -5.04 -15.84
N PRO A 124 10.72 -4.76 -17.12
CA PRO A 124 11.94 -5.19 -17.78
C PRO A 124 13.09 -4.17 -17.55
N PHE A 125 14.32 -4.67 -17.43
CA PHE A 125 15.52 -3.87 -17.23
C PHE A 125 16.65 -4.33 -18.16
N LYS A 126 17.40 -3.37 -18.70
CA LYS A 126 18.65 -3.62 -19.43
C LYS A 126 19.78 -2.84 -18.75
N ASN A 127 20.83 -3.56 -18.32
CA ASN A 127 22.01 -2.96 -17.67
C ASN A 127 21.67 -2.06 -16.48
N GLY A 128 20.66 -2.44 -15.67
CA GLY A 128 20.20 -1.65 -14.53
C GLY A 128 19.21 -0.53 -14.85
N THR A 129 18.97 -0.24 -16.14
CA THR A 129 17.98 0.76 -16.57
C THR A 129 16.66 0.09 -16.91
N GLU A 130 15.55 0.59 -16.34
CA GLU A 130 14.20 0.14 -16.72
C GLU A 130 13.94 0.48 -18.19
N VAL A 131 13.40 -0.49 -18.93
CA VAL A 131 12.98 -0.33 -20.33
C VAL A 131 11.46 -0.47 -20.41
N PHE A 132 10.87 0.02 -21.48
CA PHE A 132 9.43 0.14 -21.62
C PHE A 132 8.93 -0.69 -22.79
N LEU A 133 7.69 -1.13 -22.70
CA LEU A 133 7.02 -1.76 -23.83
C LEU A 133 6.90 -0.74 -24.97
N LYS A 134 7.34 -1.13 -26.18
CA LYS A 134 7.21 -0.29 -27.37
C LYS A 134 5.74 0.05 -27.63
N SER A 135 5.51 1.26 -28.12
CA SER A 135 4.18 1.65 -28.58
C SER A 135 3.62 0.65 -29.60
N GLY A 136 2.34 0.29 -29.45
CA GLY A 136 1.68 -0.70 -30.30
C GLY A 136 2.08 -2.16 -30.03
N ARG A 137 2.81 -2.45 -28.94
CA ARG A 137 3.08 -3.82 -28.49
C ARG A 137 2.25 -4.18 -27.26
N LYS A 138 2.14 -5.49 -27.04
CA LYS A 138 1.54 -6.13 -25.86
C LYS A 138 2.34 -7.37 -25.53
N TYR A 139 2.32 -7.79 -24.27
CA TYR A 139 2.86 -9.08 -23.86
C TYR A 139 1.74 -9.99 -23.38
N TRP A 140 1.97 -11.30 -23.34
CA TRP A 140 0.99 -12.26 -22.82
C TRP A 140 1.26 -12.53 -21.35
N LEU A 141 0.19 -12.57 -20.55
CA LEU A 141 0.22 -12.90 -19.14
C LEU A 141 -0.94 -13.85 -18.84
N GLU A 142 -0.70 -14.85 -18.01
CA GLU A 142 -1.73 -15.72 -17.43
C GLU A 142 -1.61 -15.66 -15.92
N THR A 143 -2.72 -15.41 -15.23
CA THR A 143 -2.75 -15.47 -13.76
C THR A 143 -2.47 -16.89 -13.29
N ALA A 144 -1.98 -17.05 -12.07
CA ALA A 144 -1.98 -18.32 -11.37
C ALA A 144 -3.40 -18.89 -11.27
N ALA A 145 -3.49 -20.16 -10.87
CA ALA A 145 -4.78 -20.81 -10.64
C ALA A 145 -5.56 -20.08 -9.53
N LEU A 146 -6.78 -19.68 -9.86
CA LEU A 146 -7.75 -19.01 -9.01
C LEU A 146 -8.90 -19.97 -8.67
N PRO A 147 -9.59 -19.79 -7.53
CA PRO A 147 -10.77 -20.60 -7.19
C PRO A 147 -11.91 -20.48 -8.21
N SER A 148 -12.07 -19.29 -8.79
CA SER A 148 -13.07 -18.97 -9.81
C SER A 148 -12.68 -17.68 -10.54
N THR A 149 -13.32 -17.42 -11.67
CA THR A 149 -13.16 -16.20 -12.45
C THR A 149 -14.50 -15.53 -12.71
N ASN A 150 -14.43 -14.28 -13.16
CA ASN A 150 -15.54 -13.40 -13.49
C ASN A 150 -15.35 -12.89 -14.92
N ASN A 151 -16.28 -13.20 -15.81
CA ASN A 151 -16.18 -12.82 -17.22
C ASN A 151 -16.29 -11.31 -17.48
N SER A 152 -16.65 -10.52 -16.46
CA SER A 152 -16.77 -9.07 -16.55
C SER A 152 -15.48 -8.32 -16.18
N MET A 153 -14.38 -9.01 -15.87
CA MET A 153 -13.09 -8.36 -15.61
C MET A 153 -12.55 -7.65 -16.84
N GLN A 154 -11.93 -6.49 -16.62
CA GLN A 154 -11.26 -5.68 -17.62
C GLN A 154 -9.80 -5.45 -17.23
N SER A 155 -9.04 -4.87 -18.15
CA SER A 155 -7.64 -4.48 -17.89
C SER A 155 -7.61 -3.23 -17.03
N TYR A 156 -7.02 -3.33 -15.84
CA TYR A 156 -6.69 -2.19 -14.99
C TYR A 156 -5.18 -2.09 -14.83
N TYR A 157 -4.70 -0.84 -14.83
CA TYR A 157 -3.30 -0.47 -14.71
C TYR A 157 -3.09 0.36 -13.46
N GLY A 158 -2.11 -0.04 -12.65
CA GLY A 158 -1.74 0.68 -11.44
C GLY A 158 -0.74 1.79 -11.78
N TYR A 159 -0.99 2.98 -11.25
CA TYR A 159 -0.14 4.14 -11.44
C TYR A 159 -0.05 4.96 -10.15
N ASP A 160 1.00 5.75 -10.03
CA ASP A 160 1.13 6.72 -8.94
C ASP A 160 0.30 7.97 -9.27
N SER A 161 -0.60 8.32 -8.37
CA SER A 161 -1.40 9.55 -8.41
C SER A 161 -1.05 10.40 -7.20
N ASN A 162 -0.07 11.30 -7.36
CA ASN A 162 0.40 12.23 -6.33
C ASN A 162 0.88 11.53 -5.04
N GLY A 163 1.66 10.46 -5.18
CA GLY A 163 2.21 9.70 -4.07
C GLY A 163 1.27 8.63 -3.50
N SER A 164 0.14 8.36 -4.17
CA SER A 164 -0.81 7.31 -3.81
C SER A 164 -1.04 6.36 -4.98
N ASN A 165 -1.03 5.06 -4.74
CA ASN A 165 -1.35 4.07 -5.76
C ASN A 165 -2.83 4.14 -6.12
N ASN A 166 -3.12 4.19 -7.42
CA ASN A 166 -4.47 4.21 -7.97
C ASN A 166 -4.51 3.31 -9.21
N TRP A 167 -5.71 2.86 -9.57
CA TRP A 167 -5.93 2.02 -10.73
C TRP A 167 -6.78 2.74 -11.78
N THR A 168 -6.52 2.46 -13.05
CA THR A 168 -7.34 2.95 -14.16
C THR A 168 -7.45 1.91 -15.27
N SER A 169 -8.59 1.86 -15.95
CA SER A 169 -8.75 1.12 -17.20
C SER A 169 -8.37 1.96 -18.43
N ASN A 170 -7.97 3.22 -18.23
CA ASN A 170 -7.58 4.14 -19.29
C ASN A 170 -6.12 4.55 -19.15
N ILE A 171 -5.26 3.95 -19.98
CA ILE A 171 -3.82 4.22 -19.97
C ILE A 171 -3.51 5.71 -20.23
N SER A 172 -4.39 6.46 -20.91
CA SER A 172 -4.17 7.89 -21.16
C SER A 172 -4.08 8.74 -19.89
N ASP A 173 -4.58 8.24 -18.76
CA ASP A 173 -4.58 8.93 -17.48
C ASP A 173 -3.15 9.09 -16.91
N PHE A 174 -2.21 8.22 -17.32
CA PHE A 174 -0.80 8.29 -16.91
C PHE A 174 0.21 8.24 -18.06
N ILE A 175 -0.23 7.94 -19.29
CA ILE A 175 0.56 8.09 -20.53
C ILE A 175 -0.24 8.95 -21.52
N PRO A 176 -0.06 10.29 -21.51
CA PRO A 176 -0.86 11.19 -22.33
C PRO A 176 -0.87 10.82 -23.82
N GLY A 177 -2.05 10.78 -24.42
CA GLY A 177 -2.24 10.46 -25.84
C GLY A 177 -2.21 8.97 -26.19
N PHE A 178 -2.02 8.08 -25.21
CA PHE A 178 -2.12 6.65 -25.45
C PHE A 178 -3.56 6.23 -25.78
N THR A 179 -3.75 5.49 -26.87
CA THR A 179 -5.04 4.89 -27.22
C THR A 179 -4.93 3.37 -27.11
N ASP A 180 -5.60 2.80 -26.12
CA ASP A 180 -5.53 1.37 -25.88
C ASP A 180 -6.50 0.59 -26.78
N THR A 181 -5.92 -0.23 -27.66
CA THR A 181 -6.65 -1.16 -28.54
C THR A 181 -6.14 -2.59 -28.41
N LEU A 182 -5.20 -2.82 -27.49
CA LEU A 182 -4.42 -4.06 -27.42
C LEU A 182 -4.68 -4.83 -26.14
N SER A 183 -4.99 -4.13 -25.05
CA SER A 183 -5.32 -4.75 -23.76
C SER A 183 -6.51 -5.67 -23.87
N SER A 184 -6.40 -6.83 -23.24
CA SER A 184 -7.51 -7.78 -23.16
C SER A 184 -7.41 -8.58 -21.88
N VAL A 185 -8.57 -9.01 -21.39
CA VAL A 185 -8.73 -9.99 -20.32
C VAL A 185 -9.72 -11.03 -20.82
N VAL A 186 -9.30 -12.29 -20.82
CA VAL A 186 -10.12 -13.44 -21.20
C VAL A 186 -10.14 -14.40 -20.04
N ALA A 187 -11.32 -14.64 -19.49
CA ALA A 187 -11.51 -15.58 -18.38
C ALA A 187 -11.57 -17.03 -18.89
N SER A 188 -10.80 -17.91 -18.25
CA SER A 188 -11.03 -19.34 -18.19
C SER A 188 -11.70 -19.67 -16.85
N SER A 189 -12.08 -20.92 -16.58
CA SER A 189 -12.72 -21.30 -15.31
C SER A 189 -11.88 -21.00 -14.05
N THR A 190 -10.55 -21.03 -14.17
CA THR A 190 -9.62 -20.95 -13.03
C THR A 190 -8.47 -19.98 -13.25
N TYR A 191 -8.44 -19.19 -14.32
CA TYR A 191 -7.39 -18.20 -14.56
C TYR A 191 -7.84 -17.18 -15.60
N TYR A 192 -7.12 -16.06 -15.70
CA TYR A 192 -7.28 -15.12 -16.81
C TYR A 192 -6.08 -15.20 -17.74
N THR A 193 -6.32 -15.18 -19.03
CA THR A 193 -5.32 -14.85 -20.05
C THR A 193 -5.48 -13.38 -20.42
N THR A 194 -4.40 -12.61 -20.35
CA THR A 194 -4.42 -11.17 -20.60
C THR A 194 -3.32 -10.75 -21.57
N THR A 195 -3.52 -9.59 -22.18
CA THR A 195 -2.50 -8.99 -23.05
C THR A 195 -2.21 -7.53 -22.72
N PRO A 196 -1.49 -7.21 -21.62
CA PRO A 196 -1.28 -5.83 -21.23
C PRO A 196 -0.52 -5.03 -22.30
N ALA A 197 -0.98 -3.81 -22.56
CA ALA A 197 -0.43 -2.89 -23.56
C ALA A 197 0.64 -1.94 -23.00
N THR A 198 0.99 -2.09 -21.72
CA THR A 198 2.12 -1.42 -21.08
C THR A 198 2.66 -2.26 -19.91
N THR A 199 3.89 -2.01 -19.50
CA THR A 199 4.55 -2.59 -18.33
C THR A 199 4.16 -1.83 -17.05
N GLY A 200 4.48 -2.39 -15.89
CA GLY A 200 4.08 -1.86 -14.59
C GLY A 200 3.06 -2.76 -13.89
N TRP A 201 2.20 -2.17 -13.06
CA TRP A 201 1.14 -2.89 -12.37
C TRP A 201 -0.03 -3.16 -13.32
N PHE A 202 -0.51 -4.40 -13.32
CA PHE A 202 -1.64 -4.85 -14.10
C PHE A 202 -2.55 -5.75 -13.26
N SER A 203 -3.85 -5.60 -13.44
CA SER A 203 -4.85 -6.43 -12.78
C SER A 203 -6.04 -6.71 -13.71
N PRO A 204 -6.48 -7.97 -13.85
CA PRO A 204 -7.83 -8.28 -14.27
C PRO A 204 -8.79 -7.90 -13.13
N ALA A 205 -9.49 -6.78 -13.30
CA ALA A 205 -10.35 -6.17 -12.29
C ALA A 205 -11.59 -5.50 -12.90
N LYS A 206 -12.57 -5.14 -12.07
CA LYS A 206 -13.71 -4.31 -12.47
C LYS A 206 -14.13 -3.43 -11.30
N ILE A 207 -14.78 -2.30 -11.58
CA ILE A 207 -15.44 -1.50 -10.56
C ILE A 207 -16.56 -2.33 -9.91
N PHE A 208 -16.56 -2.38 -8.58
CA PHE A 208 -17.68 -2.93 -7.83
C PHE A 208 -18.87 -1.95 -7.88
N PRO A 209 -20.02 -2.34 -8.47
CA PRO A 209 -21.13 -1.42 -8.68
C PRO A 209 -21.91 -1.20 -7.39
N ALA A 210 -21.64 -0.09 -6.69
CA ALA A 210 -22.33 0.25 -5.46
C ALA A 210 -22.63 1.74 -5.33
N THR A 211 -23.67 2.05 -4.55
CA THR A 211 -23.83 3.39 -3.99
C THR A 211 -22.85 3.54 -2.84
N ASN A 212 -22.05 4.61 -2.85
CA ASN A 212 -21.07 4.85 -1.81
C ASN A 212 -21.66 5.65 -0.65
N THR A 213 -21.09 5.46 0.53
CA THR A 213 -21.37 6.25 1.72
C THR A 213 -20.09 6.62 2.47
N SER A 214 -20.25 7.51 3.44
CA SER A 214 -19.15 7.95 4.29
C SER A 214 -19.00 7.06 5.52
N LEU A 215 -17.75 6.83 5.90
CA LEU A 215 -17.36 6.21 7.17
C LEU A 215 -16.37 7.15 7.87
N THR A 216 -16.58 7.38 9.17
CA THR A 216 -15.66 8.13 10.01
C THR A 216 -15.22 7.25 11.17
N LEU A 217 -13.92 7.19 11.39
CA LEU A 217 -13.30 6.44 12.48
C LEU A 217 -12.87 7.40 13.58
N THR A 218 -13.05 6.97 14.82
CA THR A 218 -12.56 7.73 15.99
C THR A 218 -11.58 6.85 16.75
N VAL A 219 -10.43 7.41 17.11
CA VAL A 219 -9.40 6.70 17.88
C VAL A 219 -8.77 7.68 18.86
N PRO A 220 -8.60 7.29 20.14
CA PRO A 220 -7.92 8.15 21.09
C PRO A 220 -6.42 8.25 20.76
N GLY A 221 -5.85 9.41 21.08
CA GLY A 221 -4.41 9.66 21.01
C GLY A 221 -3.99 10.71 19.98
N THR A 222 -2.68 10.89 19.84
CA THR A 222 -2.03 11.81 18.89
C THR A 222 -1.31 11.04 17.78
N ASN A 223 -1.03 11.69 16.66
CA ASN A 223 -0.43 11.06 15.47
C ASN A 223 -1.22 9.87 14.88
N THR A 224 -2.54 9.95 14.93
CA THR A 224 -3.43 8.89 14.47
C THR A 224 -3.37 8.65 12.96
N GLN A 225 -2.80 9.57 12.18
CA GLN A 225 -2.48 9.39 10.76
C GLN A 225 -1.46 8.27 10.50
N ASN A 226 -0.68 7.86 11.51
CA ASN A 226 0.27 6.75 11.40
C ASN A 226 -0.41 5.39 11.58
N ILE A 227 -1.67 5.36 12.02
CA ILE A 227 -2.46 4.12 12.08
C ILE A 227 -2.83 3.72 10.66
N GLN A 228 -2.57 2.46 10.34
CA GLN A 228 -2.89 1.86 9.07
C GLN A 228 -4.29 1.28 9.14
N VAL A 229 -5.20 1.79 8.32
CA VAL A 229 -6.59 1.33 8.30
C VAL A 229 -6.93 0.81 6.92
N TYR A 230 -7.41 -0.43 6.88
CA TYR A 230 -7.88 -1.08 5.65
C TYR A 230 -9.26 -1.70 5.86
N VAL A 231 -10.00 -1.79 4.77
CA VAL A 231 -11.28 -2.49 4.69
C VAL A 231 -11.20 -3.52 3.58
N SER A 232 -11.46 -4.78 3.91
CA SER A 232 -11.68 -5.86 2.94
C SER A 232 -13.17 -6.19 2.83
N PHE A 233 -13.57 -6.77 1.70
CA PHE A 233 -14.97 -7.03 1.37
C PHE A 233 -15.26 -8.53 1.40
N ALA A 234 -16.36 -8.94 2.02
CA ALA A 234 -16.69 -10.36 2.17
C ALA A 234 -17.17 -11.01 0.86
N ASN A 235 -17.82 -10.23 -0.01
CA ASN A 235 -18.49 -10.73 -1.21
C ASN A 235 -17.59 -10.76 -2.45
N PHE A 236 -16.45 -10.09 -2.40
CA PHE A 236 -15.52 -9.99 -3.52
C PHE A 236 -14.10 -9.68 -3.04
N LYS A 237 -13.08 -10.09 -3.79
CA LYS A 237 -11.69 -9.76 -3.45
C LYS A 237 -11.40 -8.31 -3.83
N GLY A 238 -11.15 -7.49 -2.82
CA GLY A 238 -10.70 -6.11 -2.96
C GLY A 238 -10.32 -5.55 -1.59
N VAL A 239 -9.49 -4.52 -1.58
CA VAL A 239 -9.12 -3.82 -0.35
C VAL A 239 -9.05 -2.32 -0.58
N MET A 240 -9.60 -1.56 0.36
CA MET A 240 -9.51 -0.10 0.39
C MET A 240 -8.68 0.32 1.59
N ARG A 241 -7.77 1.27 1.39
CA ARG A 241 -7.12 2.00 2.50
C ARG A 241 -8.01 3.18 2.90
N ILE A 242 -8.20 3.38 4.20
CA ILE A 242 -8.85 4.58 4.75
C ILE A 242 -7.74 5.51 5.23
N GLU A 243 -7.72 6.71 4.66
CA GLU A 243 -6.75 7.74 5.03
C GLU A 243 -7.40 8.78 5.94
N ASN A 244 -6.62 9.36 6.86
CA ASN A 244 -7.10 10.39 7.79
C ASN A 244 -8.39 10.00 8.54
N LEU A 245 -8.57 8.69 8.80
CA LEU A 245 -9.71 8.12 9.53
C LEU A 245 -11.09 8.41 8.90
N THR A 246 -11.15 8.76 7.60
CA THR A 246 -12.42 8.98 6.93
C THR A 246 -12.39 8.55 5.47
N THR A 247 -13.54 8.13 4.95
CA THR A 247 -13.75 7.85 3.51
C THR A 247 -15.17 8.23 3.13
N THR A 248 -15.39 8.56 1.86
CA THR A 248 -16.71 8.84 1.26
C THR A 248 -17.09 7.80 0.19
N SER A 249 -16.24 6.81 -0.03
CA SER A 249 -16.32 5.90 -1.17
C SER A 249 -16.58 4.45 -0.77
N LEU A 250 -17.12 4.22 0.43
CA LEU A 250 -17.37 2.88 0.93
C LEU A 250 -18.72 2.34 0.42
N PRO A 251 -18.77 1.15 -0.23
CA PRO A 251 -20.00 0.53 -0.71
C PRO A 251 -21.06 0.32 0.40
N LEU A 252 -22.22 0.98 0.26
CA LEU A 252 -23.33 0.86 1.21
C LEU A 252 -23.96 -0.54 1.15
N GLY A 253 -24.19 -1.14 2.32
CA GLY A 253 -24.82 -2.46 2.45
C GLY A 253 -23.87 -3.65 2.32
N GLU A 254 -22.61 -3.41 1.96
CA GLU A 254 -21.62 -4.49 1.88
C GLU A 254 -21.19 -4.98 3.27
N SER A 255 -20.93 -6.28 3.37
CA SER A 255 -20.31 -6.85 4.58
C SER A 255 -18.79 -6.75 4.44
N VAL A 256 -18.16 -6.15 5.44
CA VAL A 256 -16.73 -5.81 5.41
C VAL A 256 -16.02 -6.20 6.69
N THR A 257 -14.71 -6.41 6.57
CA THR A 257 -13.79 -6.50 7.70
C THR A 257 -12.88 -5.29 7.67
N LEU A 258 -13.00 -4.43 8.69
CA LEU A 258 -12.07 -3.35 8.95
C LEU A 258 -10.94 -3.88 9.82
N ILE A 259 -9.70 -3.59 9.43
CA ILE A 259 -8.52 -3.80 10.25
C ILE A 259 -7.77 -2.48 10.40
N ALA A 260 -7.52 -2.09 11.65
CA ALA A 260 -6.70 -0.96 12.00
C ALA A 260 -5.50 -1.47 12.79
N PHE A 261 -4.28 -1.11 12.40
CA PHE A 261 -3.07 -1.50 13.12
C PHE A 261 -2.02 -0.40 13.08
N GLY A 262 -1.14 -0.39 14.08
CA GLY A 262 -0.07 0.59 14.17
C GLY A 262 0.95 0.20 15.23
N GLN A 263 1.99 1.03 15.38
CA GLN A 263 3.00 0.83 16.40
C GLN A 263 3.11 2.07 17.27
N LYS A 264 3.12 1.86 18.58
CA LYS A 264 3.30 2.93 19.57
C LYS A 264 4.77 3.32 19.69
N GLN A 265 5.04 4.49 20.28
CA GLN A 265 6.41 4.95 20.55
C GLN A 265 7.21 4.04 21.50
N ASN A 266 6.52 3.28 22.37
CA ASN A 266 7.15 2.28 23.22
C ASN A 266 7.45 0.95 22.49
N ASN A 267 7.24 0.90 21.17
CA ASN A 267 7.38 -0.24 20.27
C ASN A 267 6.29 -1.31 20.35
N ASP A 268 5.27 -1.14 21.20
CA ASP A 268 4.12 -2.05 21.21
C ASP A 268 3.36 -1.94 19.90
N PHE A 269 3.06 -3.08 19.29
CA PHE A 269 2.08 -3.14 18.22
C PHE A 269 0.68 -3.07 18.81
N VAL A 270 -0.22 -2.39 18.11
CA VAL A 270 -1.63 -2.39 18.45
C VAL A 270 -2.49 -2.66 17.23
N MET A 271 -3.63 -3.29 17.46
CA MET A 271 -4.59 -3.63 16.42
C MET A 271 -6.02 -3.55 16.94
N ASP A 272 -6.94 -3.23 16.04
CA ASP A 272 -8.37 -3.45 16.19
C ASP A 272 -8.89 -4.07 14.88
N GLN A 273 -9.83 -5.01 15.00
CA GLN A 273 -10.45 -5.67 13.87
C GLN A 273 -11.95 -5.78 14.13
N GLN A 274 -12.74 -5.30 13.17
CA GLN A 274 -14.20 -5.26 13.29
C GLN A 274 -14.84 -5.74 12.00
N THR A 275 -15.85 -6.61 12.10
CA THR A 275 -16.68 -7.03 10.98
C THR A 275 -18.07 -6.43 11.13
N PHE A 276 -18.59 -5.79 10.09
CA PHE A 276 -19.90 -5.15 10.09
C PHE A 276 -20.47 -5.02 8.68
N THR A 277 -21.75 -4.70 8.59
CA THR A 277 -22.39 -4.29 7.34
C THR A 277 -22.40 -2.77 7.24
N VAL A 278 -21.89 -2.24 6.12
CA VAL A 278 -21.74 -0.81 5.91
C VAL A 278 -23.11 -0.12 5.93
N SER A 279 -23.28 0.81 6.87
CA SER A 279 -24.47 1.65 7.01
C SER A 279 -24.19 3.09 6.59
N ALA A 280 -25.24 3.85 6.27
CA ALA A 280 -25.06 5.23 5.79
C ALA A 280 -24.45 6.15 6.86
N ASN A 281 -23.40 6.90 6.49
CA ASN A 281 -22.72 7.88 7.35
C ASN A 281 -22.27 7.30 8.71
N GLN A 282 -21.76 6.08 8.70
CA GLN A 282 -21.43 5.33 9.90
C GLN A 282 -20.24 5.96 10.64
N GLN A 283 -20.26 5.88 11.97
CA GLN A 283 -19.12 6.21 12.83
C GLN A 283 -18.69 4.97 13.58
N ILE A 284 -17.38 4.67 13.58
CA ILE A 284 -16.82 3.49 14.25
C ILE A 284 -15.70 3.93 15.19
N PRO A 285 -15.82 3.71 16.51
CA PRO A 285 -14.70 3.84 17.42
C PRO A 285 -13.72 2.67 17.23
N LEU A 286 -12.44 2.97 17.07
CA LEU A 286 -11.36 2.00 17.07
C LEU A 286 -10.90 1.71 18.50
N ASN A 287 -10.94 0.44 18.88
CA ASN A 287 -10.56 -0.06 20.20
C ASN A 287 -9.17 -0.72 20.15
N MET A 288 -8.14 0.05 19.83
CA MET A 288 -6.77 -0.44 19.62
C MET A 288 -6.24 -1.22 20.85
N GLN A 289 -6.05 -2.54 20.71
CA GLN A 289 -5.49 -3.42 21.74
C GLN A 289 -4.02 -3.70 21.47
N VAL A 290 -3.20 -3.86 22.52
CA VAL A 290 -1.81 -4.31 22.37
C VAL A 290 -1.80 -5.75 21.87
N VAL A 291 -1.03 -5.99 20.81
CA VAL A 291 -0.89 -7.28 20.15
C VAL A 291 0.58 -7.52 19.80
N THR A 292 0.91 -8.74 19.40
CA THR A 292 2.21 -9.03 18.79
C THR A 292 2.21 -8.67 17.31
N GLU A 293 3.41 -8.51 16.73
CA GLU A 293 3.57 -8.36 15.28
C GLU A 293 2.95 -9.54 14.51
N ASN A 294 3.12 -10.76 15.04
CA ASN A 294 2.58 -11.97 14.43
C ASN A 294 1.04 -12.02 14.45
N ASP A 295 0.41 -11.42 15.46
CA ASP A 295 -1.05 -11.31 15.51
C ASP A 295 -1.59 -10.45 14.36
N ILE A 296 -0.89 -9.35 14.02
CA ILE A 296 -1.23 -8.53 12.84
C ILE A 296 -1.09 -9.36 11.57
N LEU A 297 0.03 -10.09 11.40
CA LEU A 297 0.27 -10.90 10.20
C LEU A 297 -0.76 -12.03 10.04
N ASN A 298 -1.21 -12.63 11.16
CA ASN A 298 -2.25 -13.65 11.17
C ASN A 298 -3.62 -13.06 10.82
N ALA A 299 -3.95 -11.89 11.38
CA ALA A 299 -5.18 -11.17 11.06
C ALA A 299 -5.25 -10.82 9.56
N LEU A 300 -4.16 -10.28 9.00
CA LEU A 300 -4.06 -10.00 7.56
C LEU A 300 -4.19 -11.26 6.70
N ALA A 301 -3.61 -12.38 7.12
CA ALA A 301 -3.69 -13.65 6.41
C ALA A 301 -5.10 -14.26 6.40
N ALA A 302 -5.97 -13.85 7.32
CA ALA A 302 -7.35 -14.31 7.43
C ALA A 302 -8.35 -13.47 6.60
N LEU A 303 -7.90 -12.39 5.95
CA LEU A 303 -8.71 -11.51 5.10
C LEU A 303 -8.98 -12.08 3.71
#